data_AF-A0AB33VD70-F1
#
_entry.id   AF-A0AB33VD70-F1
#
_cell.length_a   1.000
_cell.length_b   1.000
_cell.length_c   1.000
_cell.angle_alpha   90.00
_cell.angle_beta   90.00
_cell.angle_gamma   90.00
#
_symmetry.space_group_name_H-M   'P 1'
#
loop_
_entity.id
_entity.type
_entity.pdbx_description
1 polymer ?
#
loop_
_entity_poly.entity_id
_entity_poly.type
_entity_poly.pdbx_seq_one_letter_code
_entity_poly.pdbx_strand_id
1 'polypeptide(L)'
;MLKLIQSDWGKFDVALDDPALGDADAAAATLVYAVLFTDVEAPAGRVADTYDRRGWYEDTEAGTGLWYVRRQPRSYQHGASGIYSPGARPHRRDRGRGHHRGGRKRFQRSSRGQRLSQWTKVHCASPFVTAYVRPLYTDLKARIAADLAAMPAVLRGPLAAMWARAAHGMHGHLEWLHAQCSPLTCELERLYDWAALYGVDRLMATASTGNALATGVAGMPILAGTPLRGPNGLDYIVAAAVDIGAGPTTPVSIRCTTTGLASNLAAGLALTVVDPIPGVNGTLTVGDAGITGGAEDESVDDWRARVADEWTTITTRGARSGKDDDYRFWARSAHPSVSTALVQRHVLGMGTIIVRPICNTLADRMPTAAVLAAVAAHLQDIAPATADWRAVAPLRHDVNPSIHLLAGSDTAANRTAVSSALMAAVLAEVSETSVLAMAEVDAAVATVTTQYTRLAPLADIAVAAGEVLVMNPVVWA
;
A
#
# COMPACT_ATOMS: atom_id res chain seq x y z
N MET A 1 35.35 20.50 29.96
CA MET A 1 35.40 21.20 28.66
C MET A 1 36.00 20.26 27.62
N LEU A 2 35.29 20.00 26.52
CA LEU A 2 35.75 19.09 25.46
C LEU A 2 36.72 19.81 24.51
N LYS A 3 37.89 19.22 24.28
CA LYS A 3 38.92 19.76 23.38
C LYS A 3 39.33 18.69 22.36
N LEU A 4 39.35 19.08 21.10
CA LEU A 4 39.97 18.29 20.04
C LEU A 4 41.49 18.46 20.11
N ILE A 5 42.19 17.35 20.22
CA ILE A 5 43.66 17.32 20.27
C ILE A 5 44.13 16.55 19.04
N GLN A 6 45.02 17.16 18.27
CA GLN A 6 45.65 16.48 17.15
C GLN A 6 46.71 15.52 17.70
N SER A 7 46.48 14.21 17.58
CA SER A 7 47.39 13.18 18.07
C SER A 7 48.40 12.77 17.00
N ASP A 8 48.06 12.91 15.72
CA ASP A 8 48.96 12.70 14.59
C ASP A 8 48.51 13.49 13.35
N TRP A 9 49.29 13.45 12.26
CA TRP A 9 48.95 14.13 11.00
C TRP A 9 47.64 13.57 10.41
N GLY A 10 46.59 14.39 10.41
CA GLY A 10 45.25 13.99 9.96
C GLY A 10 44.45 13.17 10.97
N LYS A 11 45.00 12.88 12.16
CA LYS A 11 44.32 12.15 13.23
C LYS A 11 44.01 13.08 14.40
N PHE A 12 42.72 13.22 14.68
CA PHE A 12 42.22 14.04 15.77
C PHE A 12 41.53 13.15 16.79
N ASP A 13 41.93 13.30 18.05
CA ASP A 13 41.31 12.65 19.18
C ASP A 13 40.52 13.66 20.01
N VAL A 14 39.51 13.17 20.72
CA VAL A 14 38.62 14.00 21.52
C VAL A 14 38.95 13.76 22.99
N ALA A 15 39.50 14.77 23.65
CA ALA A 15 39.80 14.70 25.08
C ALA A 15 38.77 15.52 25.89
N LEU A 16 38.36 14.96 27.02
CA LEU A 16 37.43 15.59 27.95
C LEU A 16 38.22 16.14 29.14
N ASP A 17 38.28 17.47 29.28
CA ASP A 17 39.01 18.13 30.36
C ASP A 17 38.00 18.65 31.39
N ASP A 18 37.52 17.77 32.27
CA ASP A 18 36.56 18.09 33.32
C ASP A 18 37.16 17.81 34.71
N PRO A 19 37.24 18.81 35.62
CA PRO A 19 37.72 18.57 36.99
C PRO A 19 36.85 17.60 37.80
N ALA A 20 35.68 17.18 37.31
CA ALA A 20 34.78 16.22 37.95
C ALA A 20 34.99 14.74 37.56
N LEU A 21 36.05 14.40 36.81
CA LEU A 21 36.38 13.03 36.36
C LEU A 21 36.60 11.97 37.47
N GLY A 22 36.48 12.35 38.76
CA GLY A 22 36.57 11.44 39.91
C GLY A 22 35.23 11.05 40.55
N ASP A 23 34.09 11.52 40.03
CA ASP A 23 32.78 11.25 40.64
C ASP A 23 32.03 10.12 39.90
N ALA A 24 31.64 9.08 40.63
CA ALA A 24 31.13 7.83 40.06
C ALA A 24 29.71 7.94 39.46
N ASP A 25 29.00 9.05 39.71
CA ASP A 25 27.60 9.26 39.30
C ASP A 25 27.42 10.20 38.10
N ALA A 26 28.50 10.69 37.46
CA ALA A 26 28.40 11.58 36.30
C ALA A 26 28.26 10.80 34.97
N ALA A 27 27.07 10.30 34.67
CA ALA A 27 26.75 9.71 33.37
C ALA A 27 26.25 10.77 32.37
N ALA A 28 27.08 11.17 31.40
CA ALA A 28 26.65 11.95 30.24
C ALA A 28 26.73 11.11 28.96
N ALA A 29 25.56 10.67 28.45
CA ALA A 29 25.45 10.08 27.12
C ALA A 29 25.46 11.19 26.07
N THR A 30 26.51 11.27 25.25
CA THR A 30 26.56 12.19 24.10
C THR A 30 26.83 11.40 22.82
N LEU A 31 25.82 11.35 21.93
CA LEU A 31 25.91 10.79 20.58
C LEU A 31 26.46 11.89 19.65
N VAL A 32 27.61 11.65 19.02
CA VAL A 32 28.21 12.59 18.04
C VAL A 32 27.96 12.07 16.63
N TYR A 33 27.21 12.83 15.82
CA TYR A 33 27.05 12.59 14.38
C TYR A 33 27.89 13.64 13.63
N ALA A 34 28.91 13.21 12.91
CA ALA A 34 29.64 14.05 11.97
C ALA A 34 29.52 13.45 10.56
N VAL A 35 28.98 14.23 9.63
CA VAL A 35 28.83 13.84 8.21
C VAL A 35 29.70 14.76 7.36
N LEU A 36 30.72 14.18 6.72
CA LEU A 36 31.52 14.82 5.69
C LEU A 36 31.03 14.32 4.33
N PHE A 37 30.48 15.22 3.52
CA PHE A 37 30.18 14.93 2.11
C PHE A 37 31.34 15.43 1.25
N THR A 38 31.87 14.57 0.38
CA THR A 38 32.78 14.96 -0.69
C THR A 38 32.22 14.50 -2.03
N ASP A 39 32.69 15.14 -3.08
CA ASP A 39 32.21 15.11 -4.46
C ASP A 39 33.05 14.17 -5.37
N VAL A 40 33.76 13.21 -4.78
CA VAL A 40 34.62 12.23 -5.48
C VAL A 40 33.85 10.95 -5.82
N GLU A 41 34.05 10.43 -7.03
CA GLU A 41 33.43 9.20 -7.54
C GLU A 41 33.99 7.93 -6.84
N ALA A 42 33.12 6.98 -6.49
CA ALA A 42 33.50 5.79 -5.71
C ALA A 42 34.29 4.75 -6.55
N PRO A 43 35.32 4.09 -5.97
CA PRO A 43 36.15 3.11 -6.69
C PRO A 43 35.44 1.77 -6.96
N ALA A 44 35.98 0.98 -7.89
CA ALA A 44 35.30 -0.16 -8.53
C ALA A 44 35.23 -1.48 -7.74
N GLY A 45 35.88 -1.60 -6.57
CA GLY A 45 35.89 -2.82 -5.76
C GLY A 45 34.77 -2.86 -4.71
N ARG A 46 33.80 -3.77 -4.83
CA ARG A 46 32.74 -4.01 -3.83
C ARG A 46 33.06 -5.22 -2.95
N VAL A 47 32.91 -5.06 -1.63
CA VAL A 47 32.76 -6.19 -0.70
C VAL A 47 31.26 -6.44 -0.49
N ALA A 48 30.82 -7.69 -0.59
CA ALA A 48 29.42 -8.06 -0.41
C ALA A 48 29.08 -8.24 1.08
N ASP A 49 27.98 -7.63 1.52
CA ASP A 49 27.40 -7.79 2.86
C ASP A 49 26.30 -8.87 2.84
N THR A 50 26.22 -9.66 3.90
CA THR A 50 25.35 -10.83 4.07
C THR A 50 23.86 -10.47 4.20
N TYR A 51 23.50 -9.19 4.39
CA TYR A 51 22.12 -8.75 4.61
C TYR A 51 21.52 -7.84 3.51
N ASP A 52 22.24 -7.66 2.40
CA ASP A 52 21.82 -6.97 1.16
C ASP A 52 20.93 -5.71 1.32
N ARG A 53 21.20 -4.88 2.34
CA ARG A 53 20.40 -3.65 2.57
C ARG A 53 21.15 -2.36 2.82
N ARG A 54 22.47 -2.33 3.05
CA ARG A 54 23.23 -1.07 3.16
C ARG A 54 24.68 -1.29 2.72
N GLY A 55 25.02 -0.91 1.49
CA GLY A 55 26.40 -0.99 1.01
C GLY A 55 27.26 0.13 1.62
N TRP A 56 28.26 -0.25 2.40
CA TRP A 56 29.31 0.64 2.90
C TRP A 56 30.64 0.26 2.24
N TYR A 57 31.54 1.23 2.08
CA TYR A 57 32.92 0.98 1.64
C TYR A 57 33.89 1.56 2.67
N GLU A 58 34.99 0.83 2.89
CA GLU A 58 36.15 1.27 3.64
C GLU A 58 37.33 1.35 2.65
N ASP A 59 38.02 2.48 2.63
CA ASP A 59 39.30 2.65 1.94
C ASP A 59 40.35 3.07 2.96
N THR A 60 41.36 2.21 3.14
CA THR A 60 42.39 2.35 4.17
C THR A 60 43.41 3.46 3.88
N GLU A 61 43.47 4.01 2.66
CA GLU A 61 44.37 5.13 2.33
C GLU A 61 43.71 6.51 2.47
N ALA A 62 42.38 6.60 2.55
CA ALA A 62 41.63 7.87 2.51
C ALA A 62 41.36 8.53 3.89
N GLY A 63 41.81 7.94 4.99
CA GLY A 63 42.00 8.64 6.27
C GLY A 63 40.77 9.05 7.07
N THR A 64 39.52 8.79 6.66
CA THR A 64 38.31 8.89 7.54
C THR A 64 37.17 8.00 7.04
N GLY A 65 36.47 7.33 7.95
CA GLY A 65 35.49 6.27 7.67
C GLY A 65 34.04 6.75 7.45
N LEU A 66 33.28 5.87 6.77
CA LEU A 66 31.84 5.86 6.46
C LEU A 66 31.34 6.84 5.37
N TRP A 67 30.90 6.26 4.25
CA TRP A 67 30.37 6.94 3.06
C TRP A 67 28.99 6.37 2.65
N TYR A 68 28.06 7.23 2.19
CA TYR A 68 26.77 6.84 1.63
C TYR A 68 26.69 7.16 0.12
N VAL A 69 26.12 6.26 -0.70
CA VAL A 69 25.91 6.46 -2.15
C VAL A 69 24.42 6.41 -2.51
N ARG A 70 23.91 7.44 -3.20
CA ARG A 70 22.57 7.48 -3.82
C ARG A 70 22.63 6.93 -5.25
N ARG A 71 21.78 5.95 -5.62
CA ARG A 71 21.59 5.53 -7.02
C ARG A 71 20.51 6.37 -7.70
N GLN A 72 20.80 6.98 -8.85
CA GLN A 72 19.78 7.51 -9.77
C GLN A 72 19.49 6.50 -10.90
N PRO A 73 18.23 6.40 -11.38
CA PRO A 73 17.90 5.61 -12.58
C PRO A 73 18.32 6.35 -13.86
N ARG A 74 18.94 5.62 -14.80
CA ARG A 74 19.32 6.10 -16.14
C ARG A 74 18.10 6.53 -16.95
N SER A 75 18.05 7.79 -17.40
CA SER A 75 17.15 8.20 -18.48
C SER A 75 17.79 7.98 -19.85
N TYR A 76 16.98 7.40 -20.73
CA TYR A 76 17.19 6.98 -22.12
C TYR A 76 17.82 8.07 -23.03
N GLN A 77 18.89 7.71 -23.76
CA GLN A 77 19.49 8.56 -24.80
C GLN A 77 18.79 8.31 -26.15
N HIS A 78 18.22 9.35 -26.76
CA HIS A 78 17.96 9.34 -28.21
C HIS A 78 19.12 10.03 -28.93
N GLY A 79 19.89 9.26 -29.69
CA GLY A 79 20.77 9.79 -30.72
C GLY A 79 19.99 10.06 -32.01
N ALA A 80 20.26 11.19 -32.66
CA ALA A 80 20.73 11.23 -34.06
C ALA A 80 20.84 12.69 -34.54
N SER A 81 22.01 12.96 -35.12
CA SER A 81 22.47 14.07 -35.94
C SER A 81 21.54 14.56 -37.04
N GLY A 82 21.66 15.84 -37.44
CA GLY A 82 21.58 16.19 -38.87
C GLY A 82 21.05 17.58 -39.27
N ILE A 83 22.00 18.49 -39.56
CA ILE A 83 22.04 19.36 -40.76
C ILE A 83 21.06 20.56 -40.90
N TYR A 84 21.67 21.73 -41.02
CA TYR A 84 21.15 22.99 -41.55
C TYR A 84 20.88 22.92 -43.07
N SER A 85 19.73 23.44 -43.54
CA SER A 85 19.69 24.50 -44.58
C SER A 85 18.27 25.01 -44.91
N PRO A 86 18.14 26.25 -45.44
CA PRO A 86 16.91 27.04 -45.43
C PRO A 86 16.17 27.05 -46.78
N GLY A 87 14.85 27.24 -46.78
CA GLY A 87 14.10 27.50 -48.01
C GLY A 87 12.60 27.69 -47.86
N ALA A 88 12.10 28.69 -48.61
CA ALA A 88 10.71 28.89 -49.07
C ALA A 88 9.72 29.72 -48.23
N ARG A 89 9.67 31.01 -48.64
CA ARG A 89 8.66 32.09 -48.68
C ARG A 89 7.16 31.82 -48.34
N PRO A 90 6.41 32.91 -48.01
CA PRO A 90 5.09 32.86 -47.37
C PRO A 90 3.91 32.96 -48.36
N HIS A 91 2.76 32.37 -48.00
CA HIS A 91 1.48 32.64 -48.67
C HIS A 91 0.34 32.93 -47.67
N ARG A 92 -0.05 34.22 -47.67
CA ARG A 92 -1.42 34.78 -47.63
C ARG A 92 -2.56 33.86 -47.16
N ARG A 93 -3.29 34.32 -46.14
CA ARG A 93 -4.76 34.50 -46.18
C ARG A 93 -5.22 35.39 -45.02
N ASP A 94 -5.29 36.68 -45.30
CA ASP A 94 -5.96 37.67 -44.47
C ASP A 94 -7.38 37.87 -45.04
N ARG A 95 -8.42 37.65 -44.23
CA ARG A 95 -9.82 37.89 -44.60
C ARG A 95 -10.27 39.18 -43.94
N GLY A 96 -10.16 40.28 -44.67
CA GLY A 96 -10.88 41.51 -44.36
C GLY A 96 -12.37 41.40 -44.72
N ARG A 97 -13.24 41.89 -43.83
CA ARG A 97 -14.60 42.33 -44.17
C ARG A 97 -14.79 43.76 -43.66
N GLY A 98 -15.04 44.66 -44.59
CA GLY A 98 -15.36 46.06 -44.34
C GLY A 98 -16.85 46.34 -44.15
N HIS A 99 -17.07 47.46 -43.47
CA HIS A 99 -18.24 48.34 -43.33
C HIS A 99 -19.56 48.09 -44.08
N HIS A 100 -20.69 48.35 -43.40
CA HIS A 100 -21.63 49.42 -43.79
C HIS A 100 -22.59 49.84 -42.63
N ARG A 101 -23.15 51.04 -42.82
CA ARG A 101 -23.74 52.02 -41.88
C ARG A 101 -25.21 51.80 -41.48
N GLY A 102 -25.61 52.48 -40.39
CA GLY A 102 -26.94 53.09 -40.15
C GLY A 102 -27.59 52.62 -38.86
N GLY A 103 -27.98 53.41 -37.84
CA GLY A 103 -28.17 54.84 -37.69
C GLY A 103 -29.55 55.07 -37.05
N ARG A 104 -29.63 55.57 -35.80
CA ARG A 104 -30.79 56.30 -35.27
C ARG A 104 -30.40 57.19 -34.08
N LYS A 105 -30.78 58.48 -34.21
CA LYS A 105 -30.50 59.66 -33.37
C LYS A 105 -31.48 59.73 -32.19
N ARG A 106 -31.10 60.29 -31.03
CA ARG A 106 -31.37 61.68 -30.50
C ARG A 106 -31.17 61.57 -28.97
N PHE A 107 -30.74 62.55 -28.16
CA PHE A 107 -30.96 63.99 -28.13
C PHE A 107 -30.01 64.65 -27.08
N GLN A 108 -29.53 65.87 -27.36
CA GLN A 108 -29.20 67.06 -26.50
C GLN A 108 -28.64 66.87 -25.06
N ARG A 109 -27.71 67.66 -24.49
CA ARG A 109 -27.31 69.07 -24.69
C ARG A 109 -26.02 69.38 -23.88
N SER A 110 -25.19 70.25 -24.45
CA SER A 110 -24.36 71.34 -23.89
C SER A 110 -23.68 71.29 -22.50
N SER A 111 -22.38 71.63 -22.56
CA SER A 111 -21.66 72.70 -21.83
C SER A 111 -21.29 72.56 -20.35
N ARG A 112 -19.96 72.62 -20.13
CA ARG A 112 -19.21 73.41 -19.13
C ARG A 112 -19.76 73.49 -17.69
N GLY A 113 -18.86 73.15 -16.76
CA GLY A 113 -18.65 74.01 -15.59
C GLY A 113 -18.92 73.38 -14.24
N GLN A 114 -17.82 73.01 -13.58
CA GLN A 114 -17.50 73.27 -12.17
C GLN A 114 -18.46 72.87 -11.05
N ARG A 115 -17.94 71.92 -10.26
CA ARG A 115 -17.80 71.89 -8.78
C ARG A 115 -19.07 71.88 -7.90
N LEU A 116 -18.91 71.07 -6.85
CA LEU A 116 -19.72 70.83 -5.64
C LEU A 116 -20.50 69.52 -5.80
N SER A 117 -20.33 68.49 -4.97
CA SER A 117 -20.12 68.48 -3.52
C SER A 117 -19.30 67.27 -3.07
N GLN A 118 -18.36 67.50 -2.14
CA GLN A 118 -17.82 66.49 -1.25
C GLN A 118 -18.95 65.94 -0.36
N TRP A 119 -19.21 64.63 -0.40
CA TRP A 119 -19.62 63.83 0.76
C TRP A 119 -19.14 62.38 0.57
N THR A 120 -18.53 61.88 1.62
CA THR A 120 -17.57 60.79 1.69
C THR A 120 -18.24 59.41 1.59
N LYS A 121 -17.87 58.60 0.60
CA LYS A 121 -17.97 57.13 0.72
C LYS A 121 -16.68 56.67 1.39
N VAL A 122 -16.75 56.41 2.70
CA VAL A 122 -15.70 55.70 3.43
C VAL A 122 -15.65 54.29 2.86
N HIS A 123 -14.80 54.07 1.86
CA HIS A 123 -14.31 52.74 1.57
C HIS A 123 -13.36 52.39 2.71
N CYS A 124 -13.76 51.41 3.53
CA CYS A 124 -12.88 50.72 4.44
C CYS A 124 -11.79 50.01 3.60
N ALA A 125 -10.76 50.76 3.23
CA ALA A 125 -9.55 50.20 2.64
C ALA A 125 -8.80 49.54 3.79
N SER A 126 -8.95 48.22 3.90
CA SER A 126 -8.05 47.40 4.71
C SER A 126 -6.61 47.73 4.31
N PRO A 127 -5.72 48.11 5.25
CA PRO A 127 -4.35 48.43 4.92
C PRO A 127 -3.61 47.14 4.51
N PHE A 128 -3.23 47.10 3.24
CA PHE A 128 -2.11 46.33 2.70
C PHE A 128 -2.05 44.83 3.02
N VAL A 129 -2.77 44.03 2.22
CA VAL A 129 -2.16 42.78 1.73
C VAL A 129 -1.44 43.15 0.44
N THR A 130 -0.20 43.64 0.54
CA THR A 130 0.67 43.72 -0.64
C THR A 130 0.80 42.31 -1.19
N ALA A 131 0.26 42.07 -2.38
CA ALA A 131 0.48 40.81 -3.09
C ALA A 131 1.99 40.56 -3.15
N TYR A 132 2.43 39.42 -2.60
CA TYR A 132 3.83 39.02 -2.70
C TYR A 132 4.16 38.81 -4.18
N VAL A 133 4.85 39.78 -4.78
CA VAL A 133 5.39 39.64 -6.13
C VAL A 133 6.70 38.88 -6.01
N ARG A 134 6.70 37.63 -6.50
CA ARG A 134 7.92 36.81 -6.53
C ARG A 134 8.98 37.53 -7.38
N PRO A 135 10.15 37.90 -6.84
CA PRO A 135 11.20 38.55 -7.61
C PRO A 135 11.70 37.64 -8.73
N LEU A 136 12.05 38.22 -9.87
CA LEU A 136 12.58 37.47 -11.01
C LEU A 136 13.99 36.96 -10.69
N TYR A 137 14.40 35.89 -11.36
CA TYR A 137 15.76 35.35 -11.22
C TYR A 137 16.85 36.41 -11.48
N THR A 138 16.62 37.31 -12.44
CA THR A 138 17.53 38.42 -12.75
C THR A 138 17.68 39.39 -11.58
N ASP A 139 16.59 39.68 -10.87
CA ASP A 139 16.60 40.59 -9.72
C ASP A 139 17.29 39.95 -8.53
N LEU A 140 17.05 38.66 -8.29
CA LEU A 140 17.73 37.88 -7.27
C LEU A 140 19.23 37.79 -7.53
N LYS A 141 19.63 37.52 -8.79
CA LYS A 141 21.03 37.47 -9.19
C LYS A 141 21.72 38.83 -9.01
N ALA A 142 21.06 39.92 -9.38
CA ALA A 142 21.62 41.27 -9.21
C ALA A 142 21.83 41.62 -7.73
N ARG A 143 20.86 41.27 -6.86
CA ARG A 143 20.97 41.47 -5.40
C ARG A 143 22.11 40.65 -4.81
N ILE A 144 22.16 39.36 -5.09
CA ILE A 144 23.21 38.46 -4.59
C ILE A 144 24.60 38.90 -5.08
N ALA A 145 24.73 39.36 -6.32
CA ALA A 145 25.99 39.86 -6.85
C ALA A 145 26.46 41.14 -6.15
N ALA A 146 25.52 42.07 -5.85
CA ALA A 146 25.82 43.27 -5.09
C ALA A 146 26.26 42.94 -3.65
N ASP A 147 25.56 42.02 -2.99
CA ASP A 147 25.88 41.57 -1.62
C ASP A 147 27.27 40.88 -1.57
N LEU A 148 27.58 40.03 -2.55
CA LEU A 148 28.87 39.32 -2.62
C LEU A 148 30.05 40.24 -2.95
N ALA A 149 29.82 41.31 -3.72
CA ALA A 149 30.82 42.32 -4.04
C ALA A 149 31.23 43.14 -2.80
N ALA A 150 30.29 43.39 -1.90
CA ALA A 150 30.54 44.07 -0.63
C ALA A 150 31.27 43.17 0.40
N MET A 151 31.45 41.87 0.11
CA MET A 151 31.90 40.87 1.08
C MET A 151 33.39 40.50 0.93
N PRO A 152 34.15 40.35 2.04
CA PRO A 152 35.54 39.89 2.02
C PRO A 152 35.70 38.51 1.35
N ALA A 153 36.73 38.36 0.51
CA ALA A 153 36.94 37.13 -0.27
C ALA A 153 37.06 35.85 0.57
N VAL A 154 37.61 35.96 1.78
CA VAL A 154 37.80 34.83 2.72
C VAL A 154 36.46 34.24 3.20
N LEU A 155 35.40 35.05 3.28
CA LEU A 155 34.09 34.60 3.76
C LEU A 155 33.22 33.98 2.68
N ARG A 156 33.59 34.11 1.39
CA ARG A 156 32.78 33.62 0.27
C ARG A 156 32.61 32.11 0.28
N GLY A 157 33.68 31.36 0.51
CA GLY A 157 33.66 29.90 0.58
C GLY A 157 32.79 29.37 1.73
N PRO A 158 33.04 29.78 2.99
CA PRO A 158 32.23 29.37 4.14
C PRO A 158 30.75 29.73 4.01
N LEU A 159 30.42 30.92 3.50
CA LEU A 159 29.02 31.34 3.35
C LEU A 159 28.31 30.66 2.19
N ALA A 160 29.01 30.40 1.07
CA ALA A 160 28.47 29.59 -0.01
C ALA A 160 28.18 28.15 0.47
N ALA A 161 29.09 27.58 1.27
CA ALA A 161 28.88 26.26 1.89
C ALA A 161 27.71 26.26 2.89
N MET A 162 27.58 27.30 3.72
CA MET A 162 26.45 27.47 4.63
C MET A 162 25.12 27.55 3.87
N TRP A 163 25.07 28.37 2.82
CA TRP A 163 23.88 28.51 1.97
C TRP A 163 23.54 27.20 1.24
N ALA A 164 24.54 26.50 0.71
CA ALA A 164 24.36 25.20 0.06
C ALA A 164 23.80 24.16 1.04
N ARG A 165 24.30 24.11 2.27
CA ARG A 165 23.77 23.21 3.32
C ARG A 165 22.34 23.56 3.70
N ALA A 166 22.01 24.85 3.83
CA ALA A 166 20.65 25.31 4.09
C ALA A 166 19.71 24.93 2.94
N ALA A 167 20.10 25.20 1.70
CA ALA A 167 19.34 24.85 0.50
C ALA A 167 19.14 23.34 0.38
N HIS A 168 20.17 22.54 0.68
CA HIS A 168 20.08 21.08 0.69
C HIS A 168 19.03 20.59 1.69
N GLY A 169 19.03 21.11 2.93
CA GLY A 169 18.02 20.78 3.94
C GLY A 169 16.60 21.18 3.49
N MET A 170 16.45 22.37 2.91
CA MET A 170 15.16 22.84 2.38
C MET A 170 14.66 21.97 1.22
N HIS A 171 15.52 21.62 0.26
CA HIS A 171 15.16 20.76 -0.86
C HIS A 171 14.83 19.34 -0.42
N GLY A 172 15.56 18.79 0.57
CA GLY A 172 15.21 17.50 1.19
C GLY A 172 13.83 17.53 1.84
N HIS A 173 13.48 18.61 2.54
CA HIS A 173 12.13 18.77 3.09
C HIS A 173 11.05 18.92 2.00
N LEU A 174 11.34 19.61 0.90
CA LEU A 174 10.43 19.71 -0.24
C LEU A 174 10.23 18.36 -0.95
N GLU A 175 11.28 17.55 -1.08
CA GLU A 175 11.20 16.18 -1.62
C GLU A 175 10.31 15.32 -0.73
N TRP A 176 10.50 15.39 0.60
CA TRP A 176 9.64 14.72 1.57
C TRP A 176 8.18 15.18 1.46
N LEU A 177 7.92 16.49 1.44
CA LEU A 177 6.57 17.05 1.28
C LEU A 177 5.91 16.57 -0.02
N HIS A 178 6.64 16.55 -1.13
CA HIS A 178 6.14 16.06 -2.41
C HIS A 178 5.76 14.58 -2.33
N ALA A 179 6.55 13.75 -1.62
CA ALA A 179 6.19 12.35 -1.38
C ALA A 179 4.91 12.21 -0.53
N GLN A 180 4.64 13.12 0.40
CA GLN A 180 3.42 13.11 1.22
C GLN A 180 2.14 13.51 0.46
N CYS A 181 2.27 14.22 -0.67
CA CYS A 181 1.13 14.71 -1.45
C CYS A 181 0.34 13.63 -2.21
N SER A 182 0.83 12.38 -2.25
CA SER A 182 0.16 11.28 -2.93
C SER A 182 0.01 10.08 -1.99
N PRO A 183 -1.17 9.41 -1.97
CA PRO A 183 -1.36 8.21 -1.16
C PRO A 183 -0.39 7.08 -1.56
N LEU A 184 0.11 7.07 -2.81
CA LEU A 184 1.05 6.06 -3.28
C LEU A 184 2.46 6.17 -2.66
N THR A 185 2.86 7.39 -2.26
CA THR A 185 4.24 7.66 -1.83
C THR A 185 4.33 8.18 -0.39
N CYS A 186 3.21 8.53 0.23
CA CYS A 186 3.21 9.11 1.57
C CYS A 186 3.68 8.13 2.65
N GLU A 187 4.08 8.62 3.80
CA GLU A 187 4.38 7.78 4.96
C GLU A 187 3.08 7.29 5.62
N LEU A 188 3.20 6.31 6.52
CA LEU A 188 2.06 5.66 7.16
C LEU A 188 1.13 6.65 7.88
N GLU A 189 1.68 7.62 8.58
CA GLU A 189 0.89 8.63 9.31
C GLU A 189 0.02 9.46 8.36
N ARG A 190 0.58 9.89 7.22
CA ARG A 190 -0.16 10.64 6.21
C ARG A 190 -1.16 9.76 5.47
N LEU A 191 -0.91 8.44 5.38
CA LEU A 191 -1.86 7.50 4.80
C LEU A 191 -3.15 7.42 5.62
N TYR A 192 -3.08 7.53 6.95
CA TYR A 192 -4.29 7.64 7.79
C TYR A 192 -5.09 8.91 7.49
N ASP A 193 -4.43 10.06 7.28
CA ASP A 193 -5.11 11.30 6.89
C ASP A 193 -5.83 11.14 5.54
N TRP A 194 -5.17 10.52 4.55
CA TRP A 194 -5.74 10.25 3.23
C TRP A 194 -6.89 9.24 3.28
N ALA A 195 -6.75 8.19 4.08
CA ALA A 195 -7.78 7.19 4.28
C ALA A 195 -9.04 7.78 4.91
N ALA A 196 -8.89 8.63 5.94
CA ALA A 196 -10.00 9.33 6.56
C ALA A 196 -10.70 10.29 5.58
N LEU A 197 -9.94 10.95 4.69
CA LEU A 197 -10.50 11.84 3.67
C LEU A 197 -11.37 11.10 2.65
N TYR A 198 -10.97 9.89 2.24
CA TYR A 198 -11.69 9.08 1.25
C TYR A 198 -12.60 8.01 1.86
N GLY A 199 -12.67 7.89 3.18
CA GLY A 199 -13.50 6.90 3.88
C GLY A 199 -13.03 5.45 3.69
N VAL A 200 -11.71 5.24 3.55
CA VAL A 200 -11.10 3.93 3.28
C VAL A 200 -10.26 3.50 4.48
N ASP A 201 -10.92 3.13 5.58
CA ASP A 201 -10.24 2.70 6.81
C ASP A 201 -9.51 1.37 6.63
N ARG A 202 -8.38 1.20 7.33
CA ARG A 202 -7.59 -0.04 7.31
C ARG A 202 -8.39 -1.18 7.93
N LEU A 203 -8.41 -2.35 7.28
CA LEU A 203 -9.10 -3.51 7.83
C LEU A 203 -8.28 -4.10 8.98
N MET A 204 -8.87 -4.10 10.17
CA MET A 204 -8.26 -4.68 11.38
C MET A 204 -8.41 -6.20 11.39
N ALA A 205 -7.57 -6.86 12.22
CA ALA A 205 -7.65 -8.29 12.42
C ALA A 205 -9.05 -8.72 12.91
N THR A 206 -9.56 -9.80 12.34
CA THR A 206 -10.88 -10.35 12.65
C THR A 206 -10.73 -11.61 13.50
N ALA A 207 -11.71 -11.85 14.38
CA ALA A 207 -11.78 -13.07 15.17
C ALA A 207 -12.55 -14.14 14.41
N SER A 208 -12.12 -15.38 14.52
CA SER A 208 -12.85 -16.50 13.96
C SER A 208 -14.22 -16.68 14.64
N THR A 209 -15.18 -17.13 13.84
CA THR A 209 -16.53 -17.48 14.28
C THR A 209 -16.94 -18.79 13.66
N GLY A 210 -17.82 -19.51 14.34
CA GLY A 210 -18.30 -20.80 13.86
C GLY A 210 -19.24 -21.44 14.85
N ASN A 211 -19.66 -22.66 14.55
CA ASN A 211 -20.51 -23.44 15.42
C ASN A 211 -19.70 -24.58 16.05
N ALA A 212 -19.88 -24.77 17.35
CA ALA A 212 -19.46 -25.97 18.05
C ALA A 212 -20.69 -26.78 18.47
N LEU A 213 -20.55 -28.09 18.47
CA LEU A 213 -21.58 -29.06 18.78
C LEU A 213 -21.47 -29.42 20.26
N ALA A 214 -22.47 -29.00 21.03
CA ALA A 214 -22.61 -29.36 22.43
C ALA A 214 -23.43 -30.64 22.60
N THR A 215 -23.09 -31.41 23.62
CA THR A 215 -23.82 -32.62 24.05
C THR A 215 -24.13 -32.51 25.54
N GLY A 216 -25.25 -33.05 25.98
CA GLY A 216 -25.67 -32.95 27.38
C GLY A 216 -27.13 -33.34 27.59
N VAL A 217 -27.63 -33.02 28.78
CA VAL A 217 -29.03 -33.18 29.16
C VAL A 217 -29.88 -32.13 28.45
N ALA A 218 -30.92 -32.58 27.75
CA ALA A 218 -31.84 -31.70 27.05
C ALA A 218 -32.51 -30.69 28.00
N GLY A 219 -32.64 -29.45 27.54
CA GLY A 219 -33.22 -28.33 28.30
C GLY A 219 -32.22 -27.58 29.19
N MET A 220 -30.94 -27.99 29.23
CA MET A 220 -29.91 -27.24 29.96
C MET A 220 -29.42 -26.04 29.14
N PRO A 221 -29.37 -24.83 29.72
CA PRO A 221 -28.92 -23.64 29.03
C PRO A 221 -27.39 -23.55 29.00
N ILE A 222 -26.85 -23.23 27.82
CA ILE A 222 -25.49 -22.71 27.67
C ILE A 222 -25.60 -21.21 27.49
N LEU A 223 -25.08 -20.44 28.44
CA LEU A 223 -25.21 -18.98 28.44
C LEU A 223 -24.22 -18.33 27.46
N ALA A 224 -24.60 -17.16 26.95
CA ALA A 224 -23.66 -16.32 26.21
C ALA A 224 -22.51 -15.90 27.14
N GLY A 225 -21.29 -15.87 26.60
CA GLY A 225 -20.08 -15.53 27.34
C GLY A 225 -19.41 -16.69 28.07
N THR A 226 -19.96 -17.92 28.02
CA THR A 226 -19.26 -19.10 28.56
C THR A 226 -17.90 -19.28 27.87
N PRO A 227 -16.79 -19.34 28.64
CA PRO A 227 -15.46 -19.54 28.09
C PRO A 227 -15.19 -21.02 27.76
N LEU A 228 -14.62 -21.24 26.58
CA LEU A 228 -14.20 -22.52 26.02
C LEU A 228 -12.72 -22.42 25.64
N ARG A 229 -11.90 -23.40 25.97
CA ARG A 229 -10.49 -23.47 25.59
C ARG A 229 -10.31 -24.37 24.38
N GLY A 230 -9.65 -23.86 23.35
CA GLY A 230 -9.28 -24.65 22.18
C GLY A 230 -7.95 -25.39 22.33
N PRO A 231 -7.69 -26.38 21.45
CA PRO A 231 -6.44 -27.13 21.46
C PRO A 231 -5.23 -26.28 21.04
N ASN A 232 -5.48 -25.13 20.41
CA ASN A 232 -4.49 -24.11 20.06
C ASN A 232 -4.10 -23.21 21.26
N GLY A 233 -4.65 -23.44 22.45
CA GLY A 233 -4.39 -22.63 23.64
C GLY A 233 -5.16 -21.30 23.68
N LEU A 234 -5.98 -20.99 22.68
CA LEU A 234 -6.81 -19.78 22.65
C LEU A 234 -8.18 -20.00 23.32
N ASP A 235 -8.76 -18.89 23.78
CA ASP A 235 -10.08 -18.86 24.40
C ASP A 235 -11.16 -18.48 23.38
N TYR A 236 -12.27 -19.18 23.44
CA TYR A 236 -13.48 -18.95 22.67
C TYR A 236 -14.62 -18.68 23.62
N ILE A 237 -15.56 -17.84 23.21
CA ILE A 237 -16.75 -17.50 23.98
C ILE A 237 -17.99 -17.90 23.19
N VAL A 238 -19.01 -18.36 23.91
CA VAL A 238 -20.34 -18.58 23.35
C VAL A 238 -20.96 -17.23 22.98
N ALA A 239 -21.32 -17.06 21.71
CA ALA A 239 -21.80 -15.79 21.17
C ALA A 239 -23.28 -15.52 21.51
N ALA A 240 -24.10 -16.56 21.53
CA ALA A 240 -25.52 -16.49 21.88
C ALA A 240 -25.91 -17.65 22.79
N ALA A 241 -26.79 -17.38 23.75
CA ALA A 241 -27.29 -18.41 24.65
C ALA A 241 -28.14 -19.44 23.87
N VAL A 242 -27.93 -20.72 24.15
CA VAL A 242 -28.63 -21.83 23.48
C VAL A 242 -28.95 -22.91 24.50
N ASP A 243 -30.19 -23.40 24.49
CA ASP A 243 -30.59 -24.56 25.27
C ASP A 243 -30.26 -25.85 24.50
N ILE A 244 -29.75 -26.86 25.20
CA ILE A 244 -29.47 -28.17 24.60
C ILE A 244 -30.78 -28.81 24.14
N GLY A 245 -30.87 -29.11 22.84
CA GLY A 245 -32.00 -29.81 22.25
C GLY A 245 -32.03 -31.30 22.60
N ALA A 246 -33.15 -31.97 22.29
CA ALA A 246 -33.30 -33.41 22.46
C ALA A 246 -32.52 -34.26 21.42
N GLY A 247 -31.82 -33.61 20.49
CA GLY A 247 -31.00 -34.27 19.48
C GLY A 247 -29.64 -34.75 20.00
N PRO A 248 -28.87 -35.49 19.19
CA PRO A 248 -27.56 -36.01 19.59
C PRO A 248 -26.53 -34.90 19.85
N THR A 249 -26.64 -33.77 19.15
CA THR A 249 -25.80 -32.58 19.31
C THR A 249 -26.64 -31.32 19.10
N THR A 250 -26.25 -30.22 19.76
CA THR A 250 -26.85 -28.90 19.58
C THR A 250 -25.79 -27.91 19.09
N PRO A 251 -26.01 -27.19 17.96
CA PRO A 251 -25.06 -26.19 17.48
C PRO A 251 -25.09 -24.94 18.37
N VAL A 252 -23.92 -24.57 18.88
CA VAL A 252 -23.68 -23.38 19.69
C VAL A 252 -22.77 -22.46 18.91
N SER A 253 -23.23 -21.23 18.67
CA SER A 253 -22.41 -20.21 18.00
C SER A 253 -21.30 -19.72 18.93
N ILE A 254 -20.07 -19.71 18.44
CA ILE A 254 -18.88 -19.36 19.20
C ILE A 254 -18.01 -18.37 18.43
N ARG A 255 -17.25 -17.57 19.18
CA ARG A 255 -16.31 -16.58 18.67
C ARG A 255 -15.01 -16.63 19.47
N CYS A 256 -13.87 -16.55 18.81
CA CYS A 256 -12.58 -16.44 19.51
C CYS A 256 -12.43 -15.07 20.19
N THR A 257 -11.82 -15.03 21.38
CA THR A 257 -11.52 -13.77 22.07
C THR A 257 -10.35 -13.04 21.42
N THR A 258 -9.36 -13.78 20.92
CA THR A 258 -8.20 -13.27 20.17
C THR A 258 -8.52 -13.21 18.67
N THR A 259 -8.07 -12.14 18.00
CA THR A 259 -8.16 -11.97 16.54
C THR A 259 -6.97 -12.60 15.82
N GLY A 260 -7.08 -12.83 14.52
CA GLY A 260 -5.99 -13.36 13.69
C GLY A 260 -6.23 -14.78 13.16
N LEU A 261 -5.35 -15.24 12.27
CA LEU A 261 -5.41 -16.54 11.60
C LEU A 261 -5.30 -17.71 12.58
N ALA A 262 -4.55 -17.54 13.68
CA ALA A 262 -4.37 -18.55 14.72
C ALA A 262 -5.68 -18.92 15.45
N SER A 263 -6.71 -18.08 15.33
CA SER A 263 -8.04 -18.33 15.89
C SER A 263 -8.87 -19.35 15.10
N ASN A 264 -8.46 -19.72 13.88
CA ASN A 264 -9.20 -20.67 13.07
C ASN A 264 -8.98 -22.11 13.57
N LEU A 265 -10.05 -22.92 13.61
CA LEU A 265 -10.01 -24.33 14.00
C LEU A 265 -10.70 -25.20 12.95
N ALA A 266 -10.03 -26.30 12.58
CA ALA A 266 -10.59 -27.30 11.70
C ALA A 266 -11.79 -28.03 12.36
N ALA A 267 -12.66 -28.59 11.53
CA ALA A 267 -13.78 -29.41 11.97
C ALA A 267 -13.33 -30.62 12.80
N GLY A 268 -14.16 -31.03 13.77
CA GLY A 268 -13.91 -32.22 14.59
C GLY A 268 -12.95 -32.01 15.76
N LEU A 269 -12.30 -30.85 15.88
CA LEU A 269 -11.47 -30.53 17.04
C LEU A 269 -12.31 -30.35 18.31
N ALA A 270 -11.75 -30.72 19.46
CA ALA A 270 -12.42 -30.63 20.75
C ALA A 270 -12.12 -29.28 21.43
N LEU A 271 -13.16 -28.58 21.87
CA LEU A 271 -13.11 -27.41 22.75
C LEU A 271 -13.51 -27.83 24.16
N THR A 272 -12.72 -27.49 25.16
CA THR A 272 -13.04 -27.80 26.56
C THR A 272 -13.73 -26.63 27.22
N VAL A 273 -14.81 -26.89 27.96
CA VAL A 273 -15.47 -25.86 28.75
C VAL A 273 -14.58 -25.53 29.96
N VAL A 274 -14.21 -24.26 30.14
CA VAL A 274 -13.30 -23.84 31.22
C VAL A 274 -14.00 -23.98 32.57
N ASP A 275 -15.24 -23.51 32.66
CA ASP A 275 -16.09 -23.62 33.85
C ASP A 275 -17.20 -24.66 33.59
N PRO A 276 -17.14 -25.84 34.25
CA PRO A 276 -18.11 -26.91 34.01
C PRO A 276 -19.55 -26.45 34.23
N ILE A 277 -20.41 -26.67 33.23
CA ILE A 277 -21.84 -26.37 33.31
C ILE A 277 -22.57 -27.65 33.72
N PRO A 278 -23.34 -27.66 34.81
CA PRO A 278 -24.09 -28.83 35.23
C PRO A 278 -25.03 -29.34 34.12
N GLY A 279 -24.96 -30.64 33.82
CA GLY A 279 -25.79 -31.27 32.80
C GLY A 279 -25.31 -31.07 31.36
N VAL A 280 -24.22 -30.34 31.12
CA VAL A 280 -23.57 -30.22 29.80
C VAL A 280 -22.26 -31.01 29.82
N ASN A 281 -21.92 -31.66 28.72
CA ASN A 281 -20.63 -32.33 28.59
C ASN A 281 -19.50 -31.29 28.55
N GLY A 282 -18.40 -31.54 29.25
CA GLY A 282 -17.29 -30.60 29.40
C GLY A 282 -16.47 -30.38 28.11
N THR A 283 -16.85 -31.04 27.02
CA THR A 283 -16.20 -30.92 25.71
C THR A 283 -17.24 -30.69 24.63
N LEU A 284 -17.03 -29.67 23.81
CA LEU A 284 -17.78 -29.40 22.58
C LEU A 284 -16.91 -29.77 21.37
N THR A 285 -17.52 -30.25 20.30
CA THR A 285 -16.78 -30.58 19.07
C THR A 285 -17.00 -29.48 18.03
N VAL A 286 -15.95 -28.96 17.41
CA VAL A 286 -16.08 -28.00 16.30
C VAL A 286 -16.90 -28.63 15.18
N GLY A 287 -17.95 -27.94 14.71
CA GLY A 287 -18.83 -28.44 13.66
C GLY A 287 -18.13 -28.59 12.31
N ASP A 288 -18.82 -29.22 11.35
CA ASP A 288 -18.25 -29.58 10.04
C ASP A 288 -17.74 -28.39 9.22
N ALA A 289 -18.28 -27.19 9.45
CA ALA A 289 -17.85 -25.96 8.80
C ALA A 289 -16.56 -25.36 9.39
N GLY A 290 -16.05 -25.91 10.49
CA GLY A 290 -14.93 -25.35 11.25
C GLY A 290 -15.28 -24.05 11.98
N ILE A 291 -14.29 -23.48 12.67
CA ILE A 291 -14.32 -22.08 13.12
C ILE A 291 -13.40 -21.31 12.19
N THR A 292 -13.96 -20.33 11.48
CA THR A 292 -13.27 -19.66 10.37
C THR A 292 -13.50 -18.15 10.38
N GLY A 293 -12.86 -17.43 9.46
CA GLY A 293 -13.01 -15.97 9.34
C GLY A 293 -12.07 -15.18 10.24
N GLY A 294 -11.20 -15.84 11.00
CA GLY A 294 -10.07 -15.16 11.66
C GLY A 294 -9.03 -14.77 10.62
N ALA A 295 -8.66 -13.50 10.57
CA ALA A 295 -7.64 -12.97 9.67
C ALA A 295 -6.79 -11.91 10.36
N GLU A 296 -5.55 -11.76 9.90
CA GLU A 296 -4.66 -10.69 10.37
C GLU A 296 -5.11 -9.32 9.83
N ASP A 297 -4.49 -8.26 10.33
CA ASP A 297 -4.66 -6.92 9.81
C ASP A 297 -4.19 -6.82 8.35
N GLU A 298 -4.90 -6.03 7.55
CA GLU A 298 -4.53 -5.78 6.16
C GLU A 298 -3.13 -5.16 6.09
N SER A 299 -2.29 -5.65 5.19
CA SER A 299 -0.93 -5.11 5.03
C SER A 299 -0.98 -3.62 4.65
N VAL A 300 0.02 -2.85 5.07
CA VAL A 300 0.07 -1.40 4.78
C VAL A 300 0.11 -1.14 3.27
N ASP A 301 0.78 -2.01 2.50
CA ASP A 301 0.89 -1.86 1.04
C ASP A 301 -0.44 -2.19 0.34
N ASP A 302 -1.17 -3.21 0.80
CA ASP A 302 -2.50 -3.53 0.28
C ASP A 302 -3.50 -2.41 0.58
N TRP A 303 -3.48 -1.90 1.82
CA TRP A 303 -4.32 -0.79 2.23
C TRP A 303 -4.01 0.47 1.42
N ARG A 304 -2.72 0.77 1.21
CA ARG A 304 -2.29 1.89 0.35
C ARG A 304 -2.82 1.76 -1.07
N ALA A 305 -2.73 0.57 -1.66
CA ALA A 305 -3.27 0.31 -2.99
C ALA A 305 -4.78 0.56 -3.03
N ARG A 306 -5.52 0.17 -1.98
CA ARG A 306 -6.96 0.40 -1.85
C ARG A 306 -7.31 1.88 -1.72
N VAL A 307 -6.60 2.64 -0.89
CA VAL A 307 -6.77 4.10 -0.76
C VAL A 307 -6.47 4.81 -2.09
N ALA A 308 -5.41 4.40 -2.78
CA ALA A 308 -5.04 4.97 -4.07
C ALA A 308 -6.04 4.64 -5.18
N ASP A 309 -6.62 3.44 -5.18
CA ASP A 309 -7.68 3.05 -6.10
C ASP A 309 -8.94 3.90 -5.89
N GLU A 310 -9.34 4.12 -4.64
CA GLU A 310 -10.48 4.98 -4.32
C GLU A 310 -10.23 6.43 -4.74
N TRP A 311 -9.07 6.97 -4.40
CA TRP A 311 -8.67 8.31 -4.81
C TRP A 311 -8.73 8.49 -6.33
N THR A 312 -8.18 7.52 -7.07
CA THR A 312 -8.18 7.54 -8.54
C THR A 312 -9.58 7.44 -9.09
N THR A 313 -10.41 6.56 -8.53
CA THR A 313 -11.80 6.36 -8.95
C THR A 313 -12.64 7.61 -8.73
N ILE A 314 -12.54 8.24 -7.56
CA ILE A 314 -13.26 9.48 -7.25
C ILE A 314 -12.80 10.62 -8.18
N THR A 315 -11.50 10.77 -8.37
CA THR A 315 -10.95 11.88 -9.19
C THR A 315 -11.30 11.74 -10.68
N THR A 316 -11.36 10.50 -11.19
CA THR A 316 -11.59 10.25 -12.63
C THR A 316 -13.05 9.99 -12.99
N ARG A 317 -13.79 9.30 -12.12
CA ARG A 317 -15.16 8.83 -12.37
C ARG A 317 -16.20 9.49 -11.44
N GLY A 318 -15.77 10.25 -10.43
CA GLY A 318 -16.64 10.95 -9.47
C GLY A 318 -16.99 10.09 -8.27
N ALA A 319 -17.90 9.13 -8.45
CA ALA A 319 -18.32 8.21 -7.40
C ALA A 319 -18.50 6.79 -7.95
N ARG A 320 -18.39 5.80 -7.07
CA ARG A 320 -18.73 4.42 -7.39
C ARG A 320 -20.24 4.30 -7.59
N SER A 321 -20.66 3.68 -8.69
CA SER A 321 -22.05 3.64 -9.15
C SER A 321 -22.55 2.23 -9.46
N GLY A 322 -21.80 1.19 -9.05
CA GLY A 322 -22.15 -0.21 -9.30
C GLY A 322 -21.63 -0.73 -10.64
N LYS A 323 -20.46 -0.27 -11.07
CA LYS A 323 -19.71 -0.94 -12.15
C LYS A 323 -19.04 -2.20 -11.60
N ASP A 324 -18.58 -3.09 -12.48
CA ASP A 324 -17.93 -4.34 -12.07
C ASP A 324 -16.73 -4.08 -11.14
N ASP A 325 -15.92 -3.06 -11.43
CA ASP A 325 -14.81 -2.63 -10.57
C ASP A 325 -15.26 -2.19 -9.17
N ASP A 326 -16.46 -1.59 -9.05
CA ASP A 326 -16.99 -1.11 -7.77
C ASP A 326 -17.35 -2.29 -6.86
N TYR A 327 -17.98 -3.33 -7.42
CA TYR A 327 -18.27 -4.56 -6.68
C TYR A 327 -17.00 -5.29 -6.22
N ARG A 328 -15.93 -5.27 -7.04
CA ARG A 328 -14.63 -5.81 -6.64
C ARG A 328 -14.03 -5.04 -5.46
N PHE A 329 -14.09 -3.72 -5.52
CA PHE A 329 -13.59 -2.86 -4.45
C PHE A 329 -14.38 -3.03 -3.14
N TRP A 330 -15.71 -3.10 -3.22
CA TRP A 330 -16.56 -3.34 -2.05
C TRP A 330 -16.32 -4.73 -1.47
N ALA A 331 -16.20 -5.77 -2.29
CA ALA A 331 -15.87 -7.11 -1.81
C ALA A 331 -14.52 -7.14 -1.07
N ARG A 332 -13.48 -6.49 -1.63
CA ARG A 332 -12.16 -6.36 -1.00
C ARG A 332 -12.21 -5.57 0.32
N SER A 333 -13.05 -4.55 0.39
CA SER A 333 -13.20 -3.70 1.58
C SER A 333 -14.00 -4.35 2.72
N ALA A 334 -14.63 -5.49 2.48
CA ALA A 334 -15.47 -6.14 3.49
C ALA A 334 -14.68 -6.97 4.52
N HIS A 335 -13.55 -7.57 4.13
CA HIS A 335 -12.80 -8.48 4.99
C HIS A 335 -11.32 -8.59 4.58
N PRO A 336 -10.35 -8.61 5.53
CA PRO A 336 -8.92 -8.67 5.21
C PRO A 336 -8.50 -9.85 4.32
N SER A 337 -9.20 -10.99 4.44
CA SER A 337 -8.91 -12.18 3.61
C SER A 337 -9.27 -12.03 2.14
N VAL A 338 -10.14 -11.09 1.76
CA VAL A 338 -10.59 -10.95 0.38
C VAL A 338 -9.57 -10.13 -0.39
N SER A 339 -8.91 -10.76 -1.36
CA SER A 339 -7.92 -10.09 -2.20
C SER A 339 -8.57 -9.38 -3.38
N THR A 340 -9.62 -9.98 -3.94
CA THR A 340 -10.31 -9.54 -5.17
C THR A 340 -11.64 -10.30 -5.31
N ALA A 341 -12.43 -10.01 -6.35
CA ALA A 341 -13.66 -10.75 -6.63
C ALA A 341 -13.91 -10.89 -8.15
N LEU A 342 -14.57 -11.99 -8.53
CA LEU A 342 -15.19 -12.12 -9.85
C LEU A 342 -16.57 -11.49 -9.82
N VAL A 343 -16.97 -10.85 -10.92
CA VAL A 343 -18.24 -10.12 -10.99
C VAL A 343 -18.93 -10.53 -12.29
N GLN A 344 -20.04 -11.24 -12.12
CA GLN A 344 -20.81 -11.77 -13.24
C GLN A 344 -22.15 -11.08 -13.33
N ARG A 345 -22.43 -10.48 -14.49
CA ARG A 345 -23.67 -9.77 -14.74
C ARG A 345 -24.69 -10.70 -15.38
N HIS A 346 -25.94 -10.55 -14.97
CA HIS A 346 -27.12 -11.15 -15.59
C HIS A 346 -27.19 -12.68 -15.59
N VAL A 347 -26.42 -13.36 -14.74
CA VAL A 347 -26.37 -14.83 -14.68
C VAL A 347 -27.71 -15.44 -14.26
N LEU A 348 -28.42 -14.80 -13.33
CA LEU A 348 -29.73 -15.26 -12.83
C LEU A 348 -30.90 -14.46 -13.42
N GLY A 349 -30.66 -13.71 -14.49
CA GLY A 349 -31.64 -12.83 -15.12
C GLY A 349 -31.17 -11.38 -15.21
N MET A 350 -31.89 -10.56 -15.99
CA MET A 350 -31.57 -9.14 -16.15
C MET A 350 -31.63 -8.41 -14.79
N GLY A 351 -30.66 -7.54 -14.53
CA GLY A 351 -30.51 -6.84 -13.25
C GLY A 351 -29.76 -7.60 -12.15
N THR A 352 -29.50 -8.91 -12.31
CA THR A 352 -28.74 -9.69 -11.32
C THR A 352 -27.22 -9.50 -11.45
N ILE A 353 -26.52 -9.48 -10.31
CA ILE A 353 -25.05 -9.39 -10.23
C ILE A 353 -24.55 -10.42 -9.23
N ILE A 354 -23.74 -11.38 -9.68
CA ILE A 354 -23.09 -12.34 -8.79
C ILE A 354 -21.69 -11.83 -8.49
N VAL A 355 -21.38 -11.67 -7.20
CA VAL A 355 -20.05 -11.34 -6.70
C VAL A 355 -19.45 -12.59 -6.08
N ARG A 356 -18.26 -13.00 -6.56
CA ARG A 356 -17.54 -14.17 -6.05
C ARG A 356 -16.20 -13.74 -5.45
N PRO A 357 -16.12 -13.55 -4.12
CA PRO A 357 -14.88 -13.14 -3.45
C PRO A 357 -13.79 -14.22 -3.59
N ILE A 358 -12.56 -13.78 -3.84
CA ILE A 358 -11.37 -14.61 -3.94
C ILE A 358 -10.46 -14.27 -2.76
N CYS A 359 -10.00 -15.30 -2.04
CA CYS A 359 -9.18 -15.13 -0.85
C CYS A 359 -7.78 -15.72 -1.06
N ASN A 360 -6.87 -14.99 -1.73
CA ASN A 360 -5.55 -15.53 -2.09
C ASN A 360 -4.64 -15.87 -0.89
N THR A 361 -4.96 -15.36 0.30
CA THR A 361 -4.24 -15.68 1.54
C THR A 361 -4.62 -17.05 2.11
N LEU A 362 -5.75 -17.62 1.69
CA LEU A 362 -6.17 -18.97 2.05
C LEU A 362 -5.60 -19.98 1.06
N ALA A 363 -5.23 -21.17 1.55
CA ALA A 363 -4.61 -22.21 0.74
C ALA A 363 -5.53 -22.72 -0.39
N ASP A 364 -6.84 -22.75 -0.15
CA ASP A 364 -7.83 -23.15 -1.15
C ASP A 364 -8.30 -21.99 -2.04
N ARG A 365 -7.86 -20.76 -1.77
CA ARG A 365 -8.35 -19.49 -2.38
C ARG A 365 -9.85 -19.23 -2.20
N MET A 366 -10.57 -20.06 -1.44
CA MET A 366 -12.03 -20.00 -1.33
C MET A 366 -12.45 -19.19 -0.11
N PRO A 367 -13.49 -18.35 -0.21
CA PRO A 367 -14.02 -17.66 0.94
C PRO A 367 -14.76 -18.64 1.85
N THR A 368 -14.54 -18.53 3.15
CA THR A 368 -15.32 -19.28 4.14
C THR A 368 -16.71 -18.67 4.32
N ALA A 369 -17.63 -19.39 4.96
CA ALA A 369 -18.99 -18.89 5.20
C ALA A 369 -19.00 -17.57 5.99
N ALA A 370 -18.08 -17.41 6.95
CA ALA A 370 -17.92 -16.17 7.71
C ALA A 370 -17.50 -14.99 6.80
N VAL A 371 -16.57 -15.22 5.87
CA VAL A 371 -16.12 -14.20 4.91
C VAL A 371 -17.25 -13.83 3.93
N LEU A 372 -18.00 -14.82 3.42
CA LEU A 372 -19.16 -14.55 2.56
C LEU A 372 -20.24 -13.73 3.29
N ALA A 373 -20.51 -14.03 4.56
CA ALA A 373 -21.45 -13.27 5.37
C ALA A 373 -20.98 -11.82 5.59
N ALA A 374 -19.68 -11.60 5.84
CA ALA A 374 -19.10 -10.27 5.97
C ALA A 374 -19.22 -9.46 4.66
N VAL A 375 -18.92 -10.08 3.51
CA VAL A 375 -19.09 -9.45 2.19
C VAL A 375 -20.55 -9.11 1.93
N ALA A 376 -21.47 -10.02 2.22
CA ALA A 376 -22.90 -9.77 2.04
C ALA A 376 -23.40 -8.63 2.93
N ALA A 377 -22.98 -8.59 4.21
CA ALA A 377 -23.35 -7.52 5.12
C ALA A 377 -22.83 -6.16 4.66
N HIS A 378 -21.61 -6.10 4.12
CA HIS A 378 -21.01 -4.88 3.59
C HIS A 378 -21.71 -4.40 2.31
N LEU A 379 -21.99 -5.30 1.37
CA LEU A 379 -22.70 -4.97 0.14
C LEU A 379 -24.14 -4.52 0.41
N GLN A 380 -24.78 -5.00 1.46
CA GLN A 380 -26.15 -4.61 1.82
C GLN A 380 -26.31 -3.12 2.13
N ASP A 381 -25.27 -2.47 2.65
CA ASP A 381 -25.30 -1.04 3.00
C ASP A 381 -24.91 -0.14 1.82
N ILE A 382 -24.00 -0.61 0.96
CA ILE A 382 -23.33 0.23 -0.05
C ILE A 382 -23.84 -0.02 -1.48
N ALA A 383 -24.28 -1.24 -1.79
CA ALA A 383 -24.66 -1.57 -3.16
C ALA A 383 -25.91 -0.78 -3.63
N PRO A 384 -26.00 -0.43 -4.92
CA PRO A 384 -27.16 0.29 -5.45
C PRO A 384 -28.46 -0.48 -5.20
N ALA A 385 -29.48 0.21 -4.66
CA ALA A 385 -30.77 -0.40 -4.32
C ALA A 385 -31.52 -1.06 -5.50
N THR A 386 -31.15 -0.71 -6.74
CA THR A 386 -31.75 -1.27 -7.95
C THR A 386 -31.11 -2.58 -8.41
N ALA A 387 -29.95 -2.95 -7.88
CA ALA A 387 -29.23 -4.15 -8.27
C ALA A 387 -29.63 -5.35 -7.40
N ASP A 388 -29.97 -6.48 -8.04
CA ASP A 388 -30.16 -7.76 -7.35
C ASP A 388 -28.81 -8.47 -7.25
N TRP A 389 -28.04 -8.14 -6.22
CA TRP A 389 -26.70 -8.69 -6.02
C TRP A 389 -26.73 -9.95 -5.14
N ARG A 390 -25.82 -10.89 -5.40
CA ARG A 390 -25.63 -12.09 -4.57
C ARG A 390 -24.14 -12.40 -4.39
N ALA A 391 -23.74 -12.62 -3.14
CA ALA A 391 -22.40 -13.10 -2.80
C ALA A 391 -22.38 -14.65 -2.79
N VAL A 392 -21.56 -15.27 -3.63
CA VAL A 392 -21.46 -16.73 -3.76
C VAL A 392 -19.99 -17.14 -3.83
N ALA A 393 -19.62 -18.30 -3.27
CA ALA A 393 -18.26 -18.82 -3.41
C ALA A 393 -17.89 -19.02 -4.91
N PRO A 394 -16.63 -18.77 -5.31
CA PRO A 394 -16.14 -19.17 -6.63
C PRO A 394 -16.11 -20.69 -6.80
N LEU A 395 -16.10 -21.13 -8.06
CA LEU A 395 -15.93 -22.54 -8.40
C LEU A 395 -14.45 -22.88 -8.44
N ARG A 396 -14.08 -24.00 -7.81
CA ARG A 396 -12.69 -24.44 -7.73
C ARG A 396 -12.29 -25.17 -9.03
N HIS A 397 -11.23 -24.69 -9.68
CA HIS A 397 -10.61 -25.38 -10.81
C HIS A 397 -9.18 -25.79 -10.45
N ASP A 398 -8.92 -27.09 -10.41
CA ASP A 398 -7.67 -27.63 -9.87
C ASP A 398 -6.53 -27.58 -10.88
N VAL A 399 -5.41 -27.00 -10.46
CA VAL A 399 -4.14 -27.08 -11.19
C VAL A 399 -3.26 -28.10 -10.48
N ASN A 400 -2.95 -29.21 -11.18
CA ASN A 400 -2.13 -30.31 -10.69
C ASN A 400 -0.76 -30.32 -11.41
N PRO A 401 0.20 -29.47 -11.01
CA PRO A 401 1.50 -29.44 -11.64
C PRO A 401 2.31 -30.70 -11.26
N SER A 402 2.95 -31.30 -12.27
CA SER A 402 3.91 -32.39 -12.05
C SER A 402 5.22 -32.05 -12.75
N ILE A 403 6.30 -32.03 -11.97
CA ILE A 403 7.62 -31.58 -12.40
C ILE A 403 8.66 -32.60 -11.96
N HIS A 404 9.54 -32.95 -12.90
CA HIS A 404 10.75 -33.71 -12.62
C HIS A 404 11.94 -32.76 -12.59
N LEU A 405 12.67 -32.70 -11.47
CA LEU A 405 13.93 -31.96 -11.36
C LEU A 405 15.09 -32.92 -11.62
N LEU A 406 16.10 -32.48 -12.38
CA LEU A 406 17.30 -33.31 -12.57
C LEU A 406 18.11 -33.39 -11.27
N ALA A 407 18.86 -34.49 -11.08
CA ALA A 407 19.55 -34.84 -9.83
C ALA A 407 20.48 -33.74 -9.25
N GLY A 408 21.00 -32.82 -10.07
CA GLY A 408 21.82 -31.68 -9.61
C GLY A 408 21.02 -30.48 -9.09
N SER A 409 19.74 -30.38 -9.45
CA SER A 409 18.82 -29.30 -9.06
C SER A 409 17.71 -29.78 -8.11
N ASP A 410 17.61 -31.08 -7.85
CA ASP A 410 16.60 -31.66 -6.98
C ASP A 410 16.94 -31.50 -5.49
N THR A 411 16.78 -30.27 -4.99
CA THR A 411 16.99 -29.93 -3.57
C THR A 411 15.69 -29.44 -2.94
N ALA A 412 15.55 -29.60 -1.62
CA ALA A 412 14.37 -29.12 -0.88
C ALA A 412 14.14 -27.61 -1.05
N ALA A 413 15.22 -26.83 -1.13
CA ALA A 413 15.18 -25.40 -1.39
C ALA A 413 14.59 -25.11 -2.78
N ASN A 414 15.07 -25.80 -3.83
CA ASN A 414 14.56 -25.63 -5.19
C ASN A 414 13.12 -26.09 -5.32
N ARG A 415 12.73 -27.22 -4.71
CA ARG A 415 11.33 -27.67 -4.71
C ARG A 415 10.39 -26.64 -4.09
N THR A 416 10.81 -26.03 -2.98
CA THR A 416 10.03 -24.98 -2.29
C THR A 416 9.95 -23.71 -3.15
N ALA A 417 11.08 -23.26 -3.72
CA ALA A 417 11.12 -22.08 -4.57
C ALA A 417 10.28 -22.24 -5.85
N VAL A 418 10.36 -23.41 -6.51
CA VAL A 418 9.52 -23.72 -7.68
C VAL A 418 8.03 -23.75 -7.30
N SER A 419 7.68 -24.40 -6.19
CA SER A 419 6.29 -24.40 -5.70
C SER A 419 5.77 -22.98 -5.47
N SER A 420 6.60 -22.10 -4.86
CA SER A 420 6.26 -20.69 -4.64
C SER A 420 6.12 -19.90 -5.94
N ALA A 421 7.00 -20.13 -6.92
CA ALA A 421 6.95 -19.43 -8.20
C ALA A 421 5.71 -19.82 -9.01
N LEU A 422 5.36 -21.11 -9.01
CA LEU A 422 4.13 -21.62 -9.62
C LEU A 422 2.88 -21.07 -8.92
N MET A 423 2.90 -21.03 -7.59
CA MET A 423 1.80 -20.45 -6.82
C MET A 423 1.62 -18.97 -7.17
N ALA A 424 2.71 -18.20 -7.30
CA ALA A 424 2.65 -16.80 -7.71
C ALA A 424 2.05 -16.63 -9.13
N ALA A 425 2.39 -17.50 -10.08
CA ALA A 425 1.80 -17.49 -11.41
C ALA A 425 0.28 -17.79 -11.37
N VAL A 426 -0.14 -18.80 -10.61
CA VAL A 426 -1.57 -19.13 -10.42
C VAL A 426 -2.33 -18.01 -9.70
N LEU A 427 -1.69 -17.31 -8.76
CA LEU A 427 -2.30 -16.20 -8.02
C LEU A 427 -2.45 -14.93 -8.87
N ALA A 428 -1.61 -14.73 -9.88
CA ALA A 428 -1.73 -13.63 -10.84
C ALA A 428 -2.98 -13.79 -11.74
N GLU A 429 -3.40 -15.03 -11.96
CA GLU A 429 -4.60 -15.38 -12.70
C GLU A 429 -5.88 -15.17 -11.87
N VAL A 430 -6.58 -14.07 -12.18
CA VAL A 430 -7.74 -13.57 -11.41
C VAL A 430 -8.95 -13.23 -12.31
N SER A 431 -8.84 -13.42 -13.62
CA SER A 431 -9.93 -13.11 -14.58
C SER A 431 -10.79 -14.34 -14.89
N GLU A 432 -12.07 -14.12 -15.24
CA GLU A 432 -12.98 -15.17 -15.73
C GLU A 432 -12.62 -15.72 -17.12
N THR A 433 -11.66 -15.09 -17.80
CA THR A 433 -11.13 -15.53 -19.09
C THR A 433 -9.62 -15.82 -19.01
N SER A 434 -9.11 -15.98 -17.79
CA SER A 434 -7.71 -16.31 -17.57
C SER A 434 -7.37 -17.66 -18.20
N VAL A 435 -6.17 -17.75 -18.74
CA VAL A 435 -5.61 -18.99 -19.25
C VAL A 435 -4.22 -19.10 -18.66
N LEU A 436 -4.00 -20.10 -17.81
CA LEU A 436 -2.66 -20.44 -17.36
C LEU A 436 -1.97 -21.16 -18.51
N ALA A 437 -1.11 -20.44 -19.20
CA ALA A 437 -0.40 -20.99 -20.35
C ALA A 437 0.71 -21.92 -19.89
N MET A 438 0.95 -22.96 -20.68
CA MET A 438 2.08 -23.85 -20.51
C MET A 438 3.42 -23.11 -20.42
N ALA A 439 3.59 -22.07 -21.25
CA ALA A 439 4.78 -21.25 -21.28
C ALA A 439 4.96 -20.42 -20.00
N GLU A 440 3.87 -20.03 -19.33
CA GLU A 440 3.92 -19.29 -18.06
C GLU A 440 4.35 -20.20 -16.92
N VAL A 441 3.86 -21.44 -16.91
CA VAL A 441 4.32 -22.48 -15.98
C VAL A 441 5.82 -22.70 -16.19
N ASP A 442 6.26 -22.88 -17.43
CA ASP A 442 7.68 -23.08 -17.75
C ASP A 442 8.54 -21.85 -17.39
N ALA A 443 8.04 -20.64 -17.62
CA ALA A 443 8.70 -19.40 -17.24
C ALA A 443 8.84 -19.28 -15.73
N ALA A 444 7.79 -19.61 -14.97
CA ALA A 444 7.81 -19.59 -13.50
C ALA A 444 8.87 -20.55 -12.94
N VAL A 445 8.94 -21.79 -13.45
CA VAL A 445 9.96 -22.77 -13.03
C VAL A 445 11.37 -22.30 -13.44
N ALA A 446 11.49 -21.73 -14.64
CA ALA A 446 12.76 -21.23 -15.18
C ALA A 446 13.36 -20.06 -14.38
N THR A 447 12.56 -19.33 -13.57
CA THR A 447 13.10 -18.33 -12.63
C THR A 447 13.99 -18.95 -11.54
N VAL A 448 13.80 -20.24 -11.24
CA VAL A 448 14.53 -20.96 -10.19
C VAL A 448 15.61 -21.85 -10.80
N THR A 449 15.26 -22.67 -11.79
CA THR A 449 16.21 -23.59 -12.44
C THR A 449 15.82 -23.87 -13.88
N THR A 450 16.82 -24.08 -14.72
CA THR A 450 16.65 -24.54 -16.11
C THR A 450 16.77 -26.05 -16.26
N GLN A 451 17.08 -26.76 -15.16
CA GLN A 451 17.25 -28.21 -15.14
C GLN A 451 15.98 -28.91 -14.63
N TYR A 452 14.92 -28.85 -15.44
CA TYR A 452 13.66 -29.52 -15.15
C TYR A 452 12.99 -30.08 -16.41
N THR A 453 12.08 -31.02 -16.20
CA THR A 453 11.13 -31.49 -17.20
C THR A 453 9.72 -31.34 -16.64
N ARG A 454 8.86 -30.60 -17.34
CA ARG A 454 7.43 -30.51 -17.00
C ARG A 454 6.70 -31.75 -17.49
N LEU A 455 6.04 -32.46 -16.58
CA LEU A 455 5.21 -33.63 -16.89
C LEU A 455 3.72 -33.26 -16.97
N ALA A 456 3.28 -32.29 -16.17
CA ALA A 456 1.95 -31.69 -16.24
C ALA A 456 1.98 -30.23 -15.75
N PRO A 457 1.14 -29.34 -16.29
CA PRO A 457 0.15 -29.58 -17.35
C PRO A 457 0.76 -29.78 -18.74
N LEU A 458 0.08 -30.52 -19.63
CA LEU A 458 0.51 -30.76 -21.03
C LEU A 458 -0.25 -29.89 -22.06
N ALA A 459 -1.19 -29.08 -21.58
CA ALA A 459 -1.95 -28.11 -22.36
C ALA A 459 -2.22 -26.87 -21.49
N ASP A 460 -2.62 -25.78 -22.13
CA ASP A 460 -3.04 -24.58 -21.42
C ASP A 460 -4.31 -24.86 -20.59
N ILE A 461 -4.39 -24.29 -19.40
CA ILE A 461 -5.54 -24.46 -18.50
C ILE A 461 -6.35 -23.17 -18.52
N ALA A 462 -7.50 -23.19 -19.18
CA ALA A 462 -8.44 -22.07 -19.21
C ALA A 462 -9.46 -22.19 -18.08
N VAL A 463 -9.79 -21.07 -17.41
CA VAL A 463 -10.91 -21.04 -16.47
C VAL A 463 -12.24 -20.89 -17.20
N ALA A 464 -13.29 -21.50 -16.67
CA ALA A 464 -14.66 -21.17 -17.07
C ALA A 464 -15.23 -19.99 -16.26
N ALA A 465 -16.42 -19.51 -16.66
CA ALA A 465 -17.09 -18.41 -16.00
C ALA A 465 -17.36 -18.71 -14.51
N GLY A 466 -16.75 -17.92 -13.62
CA GLY A 466 -16.90 -18.07 -12.17
C GLY A 466 -15.98 -19.09 -11.53
N GLU A 467 -15.06 -19.68 -12.31
CA GLU A 467 -14.00 -20.56 -11.82
C GLU A 467 -12.73 -19.79 -11.43
N VAL A 468 -12.01 -20.32 -10.45
CA VAL A 468 -10.72 -19.81 -9.98
C VAL A 468 -9.74 -20.97 -9.92
N LEU A 469 -8.54 -20.75 -10.47
CA LEU A 469 -7.47 -21.75 -10.43
C LEU A 469 -6.96 -21.92 -9.00
N VAL A 470 -6.93 -23.15 -8.52
CA VAL A 470 -6.36 -23.49 -7.20
C VAL A 470 -5.24 -24.48 -7.42
N MET A 471 -4.04 -24.11 -6.99
CA MET A 471 -2.86 -24.96 -7.11
C MET A 471 -2.93 -26.06 -6.05
N ASN A 472 -2.93 -27.31 -6.49
CA ASN A 472 -2.67 -28.46 -5.62
C ASN A 472 -1.14 -28.62 -5.41
N PRO A 473 -0.72 -29.35 -4.35
CA PRO A 473 0.69 -29.62 -4.11
C PRO A 473 1.38 -30.19 -5.36
N VAL A 474 2.58 -29.67 -5.67
CA VAL A 474 3.36 -30.13 -6.82
C VAL A 474 3.72 -31.60 -6.63
N VAL A 475 3.44 -32.41 -7.66
CA VAL A 475 3.84 -33.81 -7.69
C VAL A 475 5.25 -33.91 -8.27
N TRP A 476 6.21 -34.29 -7.42
CA TRP A 476 7.61 -34.49 -7.79
C TRP A 476 7.81 -35.92 -8.28
N ALA A 477 8.42 -36.07 -9.46
CA ALA A 477 8.78 -37.35 -10.05
C ALA A 477 10.29 -37.59 -9.99
#